data_AF-A0AB38BUF6-F1
#
_entry.id   AF-A0AB38BUF6-F1
#
_cell.length_a   1.000
_cell.length_b   1.000
_cell.length_c   1.000
_cell.angle_alpha   90.00
_cell.angle_beta   90.00
_cell.angle_gamma   90.00
#
_symmetry.space_group_name_H-M   'P 1'
#
loop_
_entity.id
_entity.type
_entity.pdbx_description
1 polymer ?
#
loop_
_entity_poly.entity_id
_entity_poly.type
_entity_poly.pdbx_seq_one_letter_code
_entity_poly.pdbx_strand_id
1 'polypeptide(L)'
;MNSSVSARLAPVYALREQVARQWRGSPAQHAWQWWVAELRACLPPRVRRWLGRETVEQALVWPLVEPLPDASPQLRRVLLLPPSAVLLQTLQLPAAAARNLSTVVGYELDRFTPFDAGQLYFVARQDSRSASFVQVTLVAILRERLDAILRECAERGLRPDAVDVGTDVGADNLTTGQRMGVDLLPMPLRPQQSRSGHRLQRGLIWLCAGLLLSAMLLWLNDRQSLLEDMQASVKAQKAQVGEVQQLRQQLTNTLGAANYLLRRKAAQPPLSALLSELTACLPSDTWIEHMEISDSAEVAFSGQSAKASALIGRVKDCRSLDNAQFQGVIQPDTKTGKDQYSLRAHLHQNQQQENADAPSTDKP
;
A
#
# COMPACT_ATOMS: atom_id res chain seq x y z
N MET A 1 27.15 -0.85 -22.39
CA MET A 1 25.94 -1.28 -21.64
C MET A 1 25.10 -0.14 -21.04
N ASN A 2 25.22 1.12 -21.53
CA ASN A 2 24.49 2.27 -20.93
C ASN A 2 23.34 2.84 -21.79
N SER A 3 23.16 2.38 -23.03
CA SER A 3 22.15 2.91 -23.96
C SER A 3 20.73 2.40 -23.72
N SER A 4 20.57 1.22 -23.10
CA SER A 4 19.27 0.62 -22.81
C SER A 4 18.55 1.25 -21.61
N VAL A 5 19.30 1.80 -20.65
CA VAL A 5 18.72 2.49 -19.47
C VAL A 5 18.25 3.90 -19.85
N SER A 6 19.00 4.62 -20.69
CA SER A 6 18.58 5.94 -21.20
C SER A 6 17.34 5.85 -22.09
N ALA A 7 17.21 4.80 -22.91
CA ALA A 7 16.03 4.59 -23.75
C ALA A 7 14.74 4.32 -22.93
N ARG A 8 14.86 3.59 -21.81
CA ARG A 8 13.71 3.32 -20.92
C ARG A 8 13.29 4.53 -20.08
N LEU A 9 14.21 5.48 -19.83
CA LEU A 9 13.92 6.71 -19.07
C LEU A 9 13.58 7.91 -19.96
N ALA A 10 13.80 7.83 -21.28
CA ALA A 10 13.43 8.86 -22.25
C ALA A 10 11.97 9.37 -22.13
N PRO A 11 10.93 8.52 -21.95
CA PRO A 11 9.56 9.01 -21.77
C PRO A 11 9.38 9.80 -20.46
N VAL A 12 10.12 9.45 -19.41
CA VAL A 12 10.09 10.15 -18.12
C VAL A 12 10.74 11.53 -18.22
N TYR A 13 11.84 11.65 -18.97
CA TYR A 13 12.47 12.95 -19.24
C TYR A 13 11.61 13.86 -20.12
N ALA A 14 10.93 13.31 -21.13
CA ALA A 14 10.01 14.06 -21.99
C ALA A 14 8.78 14.58 -21.22
N LEU A 15 8.18 13.75 -20.36
CA LEU A 15 7.09 14.16 -19.46
C LEU A 15 7.55 15.25 -18.48
N ARG A 16 8.76 15.12 -17.93
CA ARG A 16 9.34 16.13 -17.03
C ARG A 16 9.54 17.48 -17.73
N GLU A 17 9.96 17.48 -18.99
CA GLU A 17 10.10 18.72 -19.76
C GLU A 17 8.75 19.36 -20.13
N GLN A 18 7.72 18.56 -20.45
CA GLN A 18 6.38 19.06 -20.71
C GLN A 18 5.76 19.66 -19.45
N VAL A 19 5.86 18.96 -18.31
CA VAL A 19 5.40 19.48 -17.02
C VAL A 19 6.20 20.72 -16.64
N ALA A 20 7.51 20.77 -16.86
CA ALA A 20 8.33 21.95 -16.60
C ALA A 20 7.99 23.15 -17.50
N ARG A 21 7.58 22.92 -18.75
CA ARG A 21 7.12 23.98 -19.67
C ARG A 21 5.73 24.48 -19.28
N GLN A 22 4.80 23.59 -18.92
CA GLN A 22 3.47 23.96 -18.42
C GLN A 22 3.52 24.62 -17.03
N TRP A 23 4.53 24.30 -16.23
CA TRP A 23 4.75 24.93 -14.94
C TRP A 23 5.32 26.35 -15.04
N ARG A 24 6.10 26.68 -16.09
CA ARG A 24 6.67 28.02 -16.25
C ARG A 24 5.60 29.01 -16.70
N GLY A 25 5.11 29.83 -15.76
CA GLY A 25 4.15 30.90 -16.02
C GLY A 25 2.69 30.53 -15.75
N SER A 26 2.40 29.36 -15.19
CA SER A 26 1.03 29.00 -14.80
C SER A 26 0.58 29.73 -13.51
N PRO A 27 -0.72 29.95 -13.32
CA PRO A 27 -1.26 30.48 -12.06
C PRO A 27 -0.99 29.55 -10.88
N ALA A 28 -0.82 28.24 -11.12
CA ALA A 28 -0.42 27.28 -10.10
C ALA A 28 1.00 27.54 -9.55
N GLN A 29 1.93 28.05 -10.38
CA GLN A 29 3.26 28.46 -9.91
C GLN A 29 3.17 29.69 -8.98
N HIS A 30 2.31 30.65 -9.31
CA HIS A 30 2.07 31.83 -8.49
C HIS A 30 1.38 31.46 -7.18
N ALA A 31 0.36 30.59 -7.23
CA ALA A 31 -0.31 30.06 -6.04
C ALA A 31 0.66 29.27 -5.14
N TRP A 32 1.56 28.47 -5.73
CA TRP A 32 2.59 27.76 -4.99
C TRP A 32 3.62 28.71 -4.37
N GLN A 33 4.06 29.73 -5.10
CA GLN A 33 4.98 30.74 -4.57
C GLN A 33 4.34 31.56 -3.44
N TRP A 34 3.06 31.92 -3.59
CA TRP A 34 2.28 32.60 -2.58
C TRP A 34 2.09 31.72 -1.34
N TRP A 35 1.69 30.46 -1.52
CA TRP A 35 1.52 29.50 -0.43
C TRP A 35 2.83 29.18 0.30
N VAL A 36 3.95 29.07 -0.42
CA VAL A 36 5.29 28.92 0.18
C VAL A 36 5.71 30.18 0.92
N ALA A 37 5.33 31.37 0.44
CA ALA A 37 5.55 32.63 1.15
C ALA A 37 4.75 32.68 2.46
N GLU A 38 3.49 32.26 2.43
CA GLU A 38 2.60 32.20 3.59
C GLU A 38 3.12 31.19 4.64
N LEU A 39 3.58 30.02 4.19
CA LEU A 39 4.22 29.04 5.08
C LEU A 39 5.52 29.57 5.70
N ARG A 40 6.33 30.32 4.94
CA ARG A 40 7.52 31.00 5.47
C ARG A 40 7.17 32.11 6.45
N ALA A 41 6.01 32.75 6.31
CA ALA A 41 5.50 33.74 7.26
C ALA A 41 5.05 33.09 8.58
N CYS A 42 4.48 31.88 8.53
CA CYS A 42 4.07 31.10 9.71
C CYS A 42 5.23 30.40 10.44
N LEU A 43 6.45 30.39 9.89
CA LEU A 43 7.62 29.77 10.52
C LEU A 43 8.19 30.68 11.63
N PRO A 44 8.63 30.11 12.79
CA PRO A 44 9.19 30.89 13.88
C PRO A 44 10.40 31.73 13.41
N PRO A 45 10.60 32.95 13.94
CA PRO A 45 11.67 33.84 13.47
C PRO A 45 13.07 33.24 13.61
N ARG A 46 13.29 32.35 14.60
CA ARG A 46 14.55 31.60 14.76
C ARG A 46 14.79 30.60 13.62
N VAL A 47 13.73 29.93 13.18
CA VAL A 47 13.77 28.93 12.11
C VAL A 47 13.87 29.62 10.75
N ARG A 48 13.19 30.75 10.55
CA ARG A 48 13.31 31.60 9.35
C ARG A 48 14.74 32.13 9.15
N ARG A 49 15.38 32.63 10.22
CA ARG A 49 16.80 33.08 10.22
C ARG A 49 17.83 31.95 10.08
N TRP A 50 17.43 30.71 10.42
CA TRP A 50 18.28 29.54 10.25
C TRP A 50 18.15 28.93 8.84
N LEU A 51 16.94 28.88 8.27
CA LEU A 51 16.67 28.39 6.92
C LEU A 51 17.12 29.36 5.83
N GLY A 52 16.81 30.64 5.99
CA GLY A 52 17.48 31.70 5.29
C GLY A 52 18.54 32.22 6.24
N ARG A 53 19.81 31.84 6.07
CA ARG A 53 20.87 32.79 6.41
C ARG A 53 20.60 34.01 5.53
N GLU A 54 19.70 34.89 5.97
CA GLU A 54 19.66 36.29 5.56
C GLU A 54 21.03 36.78 5.96
N THR A 55 21.98 36.68 5.03
CA THR A 55 23.23 37.40 5.11
C THR A 55 22.80 38.85 5.22
N VAL A 56 22.81 39.38 6.43
CA VAL A 56 22.56 40.80 6.66
C VAL A 56 23.66 41.49 5.89
N GLU A 57 23.27 42.15 4.80
CA GLU A 57 24.21 42.83 3.92
C GLU A 57 24.44 44.23 4.48
N GLN A 58 25.66 44.49 4.93
CA GLN A 58 26.05 45.84 5.33
C GLN A 58 26.73 46.52 4.14
N ALA A 59 26.11 47.59 3.64
CA ALA A 59 26.75 48.48 2.68
C ALA A 59 27.66 49.46 3.40
N LEU A 60 28.91 49.58 2.95
CA LEU A 60 29.90 50.55 3.41
C LEU A 60 30.25 51.46 2.24
N VAL A 61 30.04 52.76 2.37
CA VAL A 61 30.33 53.72 1.29
C VAL A 61 31.80 54.12 1.33
N TRP A 62 32.44 54.14 0.17
CA TRP A 62 33.80 54.63 -0.03
C TRP A 62 33.79 56.14 -0.36
N PRO A 63 34.68 56.98 0.21
CA PRO A 63 35.74 56.67 1.18
C PRO A 63 35.22 56.42 2.60
N LEU A 64 35.93 55.57 3.35
CA LEU A 64 35.56 55.18 4.71
C LEU A 64 35.83 56.34 5.69
N VAL A 65 34.79 57.11 6.02
CA VAL A 65 34.86 58.24 6.97
C VAL A 65 34.57 57.81 8.42
N GLU A 66 33.72 56.81 8.61
CA GLU A 66 33.29 56.35 9.95
C GLU A 66 34.08 55.12 10.46
N PRO A 67 34.27 54.98 11.79
CA PRO A 67 34.87 53.78 12.37
C PRO A 67 34.03 52.54 12.07
N LEU A 68 34.72 51.46 11.68
CA LEU A 68 34.07 50.20 11.34
C LEU A 68 33.25 49.64 12.51
N PRO A 69 32.02 49.17 12.26
CA PRO A 69 31.30 48.34 13.21
C PRO A 69 31.95 46.95 13.37
N ASP A 70 31.82 46.37 14.55
CA ASP A 70 32.48 45.11 14.94
C ASP A 70 32.26 43.98 13.93
N ALA A 71 33.34 43.25 13.68
CA ALA A 71 33.40 42.20 12.69
C ALA A 71 32.54 40.98 13.05
N SER A 72 31.26 41.03 12.73
CA SER A 72 30.37 39.88 12.89
C SER A 72 30.60 38.86 11.76
N PRO A 73 30.86 37.58 12.07
CA PRO A 73 31.16 36.54 11.07
C PRO A 73 29.98 36.16 10.16
N GLN A 74 28.79 36.73 10.41
CA GLN A 74 27.56 36.45 9.66
C GLN A 74 27.13 37.62 8.76
N LEU A 75 27.87 38.73 8.76
CA LEU A 75 27.56 39.94 7.99
C LEU A 75 28.26 39.91 6.64
N ARG A 76 27.51 40.03 5.53
CA ARG A 76 28.08 40.20 4.19
C ARG A 76 28.39 41.67 4.00
N ARG A 77 29.67 42.05 3.87
CA ARG A 77 30.08 43.44 3.71
C ARG A 77 30.19 43.78 2.23
N VAL A 78 29.42 44.76 1.78
CA VAL A 78 29.42 45.25 0.41
C VAL A 78 30.04 46.64 0.40
N LEU A 79 31.17 46.81 -0.28
CA LEU A 79 31.80 48.12 -0.46
C LEU A 79 31.10 48.84 -1.62
N LEU A 80 30.55 50.03 -1.37
CA LEU A 80 29.92 50.88 -2.36
C LEU A 80 30.90 51.94 -2.85
N LEU A 81 31.28 51.88 -4.13
CA LEU A 81 32.06 52.92 -4.78
C LEU A 81 31.14 54.05 -5.25
N PRO A 82 31.59 55.31 -5.15
CA PRO A 82 30.87 56.42 -5.75
C PRO A 82 30.91 56.31 -7.28
N PRO A 83 29.89 56.83 -7.99
CA PRO A 83 29.84 56.77 -9.45
C PRO A 83 31.00 57.55 -10.11
N SER A 84 31.62 58.49 -9.39
CA SER A 84 32.81 59.22 -9.84
C SER A 84 34.10 58.39 -9.87
N ALA A 85 34.14 57.25 -9.18
CA ALA A 85 35.32 56.37 -9.13
C ALA A 85 35.36 55.33 -10.26
N VAL A 86 34.27 55.21 -11.04
CA VAL A 86 34.04 54.13 -11.99
C VAL A 86 33.56 54.72 -13.31
N LEU A 87 33.96 54.13 -14.43
CA LEU A 87 33.40 54.47 -15.74
C LEU A 87 32.02 53.83 -15.88
N LEU A 88 31.00 54.67 -16.09
CA LEU A 88 29.62 54.25 -16.36
C LEU A 88 29.25 54.66 -17.78
N GLN A 89 28.93 53.67 -18.61
CA GLN A 89 28.55 53.91 -19.99
C GLN A 89 27.39 53.03 -20.42
N THR A 90 26.36 53.65 -21.00
CA THR A 90 25.18 52.93 -21.52
C THR A 90 25.42 52.56 -22.98
N LEU A 91 25.36 51.26 -23.27
CA LEU A 91 25.60 50.67 -24.59
C LEU A 91 24.32 50.01 -25.13
N GLN A 92 24.16 50.03 -26.45
CA GLN A 92 23.12 49.29 -27.15
C GLN A 92 23.75 48.13 -27.91
N LEU A 93 23.44 46.91 -27.49
CA LEU A 93 23.97 45.68 -28.11
C LEU A 93 22.85 44.95 -28.86
N PRO A 94 23.18 44.16 -29.92
CA PRO A 94 22.20 43.33 -30.60
C PRO A 94 21.52 42.34 -29.64
N ALA A 95 20.24 42.01 -29.87
CA ALA A 95 19.50 41.10 -28.98
C ALA A 95 20.13 39.70 -28.83
N ALA A 96 20.96 39.27 -29.78
CA ALA A 96 21.74 38.02 -29.69
C ALA A 96 22.80 38.05 -28.57
N ALA A 97 23.35 39.23 -28.26
CA ALA A 97 24.38 39.41 -27.24
C ALA A 97 23.86 39.19 -25.81
N ALA A 98 22.54 39.28 -25.57
CA ALA A 98 21.94 39.06 -24.25
C ALA A 98 22.26 37.68 -23.65
N ARG A 99 22.56 36.66 -24.47
CA ARG A 99 22.90 35.32 -23.95
C ARG A 99 24.28 35.27 -23.30
N ASN A 100 25.25 36.05 -23.79
CA ASN A 100 26.65 36.05 -23.37
C ASN A 100 27.20 37.49 -23.27
N LEU A 101 26.54 38.34 -22.47
CA LEU A 101 26.85 39.78 -22.39
C LEU A 101 28.30 40.08 -22.01
N SER A 102 28.85 39.36 -21.02
CA SER A 102 30.22 39.59 -20.53
C SER A 102 31.27 39.32 -21.61
N THR A 103 31.07 38.30 -22.44
CA THR A 103 32.01 37.96 -23.52
C THR A 103 31.96 38.98 -24.65
N VAL A 104 30.76 39.39 -25.07
CA VAL A 104 30.59 40.36 -26.16
C VAL A 104 31.14 41.73 -25.74
N VAL A 105 30.79 42.20 -24.54
CA VAL A 105 31.34 43.44 -23.99
C VAL A 105 32.86 43.33 -23.82
N GLY A 106 33.36 42.14 -23.43
CA GLY A 106 34.78 41.84 -23.34
C GLY A 106 35.57 42.15 -24.62
N TYR A 107 35.03 41.77 -25.78
CA TYR A 107 35.66 42.01 -27.08
C TYR A 107 35.49 43.43 -27.60
N GLU A 108 34.43 44.13 -27.18
CA GLU A 108 34.16 45.51 -27.62
C GLU A 108 34.72 46.58 -26.67
N LEU A 109 35.32 46.20 -25.53
CA LEU A 109 35.90 47.12 -24.54
C LEU A 109 36.90 48.10 -25.15
N ASP A 110 37.78 47.63 -26.05
CA ASP A 110 38.79 48.47 -26.71
C ASP A 110 38.18 49.57 -27.60
N ARG A 111 36.90 49.41 -28.02
CA ARG A 111 36.17 50.44 -28.77
C ARG A 111 35.57 51.52 -27.87
N PHE A 112 35.37 51.22 -26.60
CA PHE A 112 34.66 52.09 -25.65
C PHE A 112 35.60 52.67 -24.58
N THR A 113 36.78 52.09 -24.38
CA THR A 113 37.77 52.53 -23.42
C THR A 113 39.16 52.54 -24.04
N PRO A 114 40.02 53.52 -23.72
CA PRO A 114 41.41 53.55 -24.20
C PRO A 114 42.32 52.52 -23.50
N PHE A 115 41.76 51.52 -22.84
CA PHE A 115 42.48 50.53 -22.05
C PHE A 115 42.08 49.12 -22.48
N ASP A 116 43.04 48.19 -22.42
CA ASP A 116 42.79 46.79 -22.71
C ASP A 116 41.89 46.14 -21.66
N ALA A 117 41.12 45.12 -22.08
CA ALA A 117 40.27 44.33 -21.18
C ALA A 117 41.05 43.67 -20.02
N GLY A 118 42.36 43.43 -20.18
CA GLY A 118 43.22 42.89 -19.14
C GLY A 118 43.60 43.89 -18.02
N GLN A 119 43.44 45.19 -18.27
CA GLN A 119 43.78 46.28 -17.35
C GLN A 119 42.55 46.81 -16.59
N LEU A 120 41.35 46.36 -16.96
CA LEU A 120 40.07 46.79 -16.40
C LEU A 120 39.35 45.65 -15.68
N TYR A 121 38.71 45.96 -14.56
CA TYR A 121 37.60 45.17 -14.03
C TYR A 121 36.31 45.74 -14.59
N PHE A 122 35.53 44.90 -15.28
CA PHE A 122 34.28 45.32 -15.91
C PHE A 122 33.12 44.37 -15.59
N VAL A 123 31.93 44.93 -15.50
CA VAL A 123 30.68 44.19 -15.43
C VAL A 123 29.64 44.85 -16.34
N ALA A 124 28.91 44.03 -17.08
CA ALA A 124 27.82 44.45 -17.94
C ALA A 124 26.49 44.11 -17.26
N ARG A 125 25.71 45.15 -16.90
CA ARG A 125 24.35 44.99 -16.36
C ARG A 125 23.33 45.17 -17.49
N GLN A 126 22.42 44.23 -17.64
CA GLN A 126 21.29 44.37 -18.55
C GLN A 126 20.20 45.22 -17.89
N ASP A 127 19.83 46.33 -18.52
CA ASP A 127 18.79 47.22 -18.00
C ASP A 127 17.43 46.93 -18.65
N SER A 128 17.40 46.78 -19.98
CA SER A 128 16.18 46.51 -20.74
C SER A 128 16.45 45.67 -21.99
N ARG A 129 15.42 44.99 -22.49
CA ARG A 129 15.49 44.16 -23.71
C ARG A 129 14.33 44.48 -24.64
N SER A 130 14.67 44.87 -25.86
CA SER A 130 13.75 45.03 -26.98
C SER A 130 13.85 43.83 -27.94
N ALA A 131 12.99 43.80 -28.97
CA ALA A 131 13.01 42.74 -29.96
C ALA A 131 14.31 42.71 -30.80
N SER A 132 14.91 43.87 -31.05
CA SER A 132 16.10 44.03 -31.91
C SER A 132 17.40 44.34 -31.14
N PHE A 133 17.32 45.08 -30.04
CA PHE A 133 18.49 45.50 -29.25
C PHE A 133 18.27 45.27 -27.75
N VAL A 134 19.38 45.28 -27.00
CA VAL A 134 19.44 45.15 -25.55
C VAL A 134 20.22 46.35 -25.03
N GLN A 135 19.67 47.03 -24.03
CA GLN A 135 20.33 48.15 -23.37
C GLN A 135 21.12 47.63 -22.17
N VAL A 136 22.41 47.98 -22.14
CA VAL A 136 23.37 47.46 -21.18
C VAL A 136 24.14 48.62 -20.58
N THR A 137 24.22 48.69 -19.25
CA THR A 137 25.14 49.59 -18.57
C THR A 137 26.47 48.87 -18.33
N LEU A 138 27.53 49.37 -18.95
CA LEU A 138 28.90 48.97 -18.70
C LEU A 138 29.44 49.73 -17.49
N VAL A 139 29.94 48.98 -16.52
CA VAL A 139 30.60 49.48 -15.32
C VAL A 139 32.04 49.00 -15.37
N ALA A 140 33.01 49.91 -15.46
CA ALA A 140 34.44 49.57 -15.57
C ALA A 140 35.34 50.40 -14.64
N ILE A 141 36.32 49.75 -14.02
CA ILE A 141 37.34 50.39 -13.16
C ILE A 141 38.73 49.83 -13.46
N LEU A 142 39.76 50.69 -13.43
CA LEU A 142 41.16 50.26 -13.58
C LEU A 142 41.55 49.31 -12.43
N ARG A 143 42.21 48.20 -12.79
CA ARG A 143 42.62 47.17 -11.82
C ARG A 143 43.50 47.74 -10.72
N GLU A 144 44.49 48.55 -11.08
CA GLU A 144 45.40 49.20 -10.12
C GLU A 144 44.65 50.10 -9.13
N ARG A 145 43.61 50.80 -9.61
CA ARG A 145 42.81 51.70 -8.77
C ARG A 145 41.91 50.92 -7.82
N LEU A 146 41.28 49.85 -8.28
CA LEU A 146 40.50 48.97 -7.40
C LEU A 146 41.41 48.29 -6.37
N ASP A 147 42.57 47.79 -6.79
CA ASP A 147 43.54 47.14 -5.90
C ASP A 147 44.06 48.10 -4.83
N ALA A 148 44.30 49.37 -5.16
CA ALA A 148 44.67 50.40 -4.19
C ALA A 148 43.55 50.64 -3.15
N ILE A 149 42.28 50.74 -3.59
CA ILE A 149 41.12 50.90 -2.70
C ILE A 149 40.97 49.68 -1.78
N LEU A 150 41.12 48.47 -2.31
CA LEU A 150 41.06 47.23 -1.54
C LEU A 150 42.20 47.13 -0.51
N ARG A 151 43.41 47.61 -0.85
CA ARG A 151 44.54 47.67 0.10
C ARG A 151 44.26 48.65 1.24
N GLU A 152 43.77 49.85 0.96
CA GLU A 152 43.41 50.81 2.01
C GLU A 152 42.26 50.28 2.90
N CYS A 153 41.29 49.55 2.32
CA CYS A 153 40.28 48.84 3.08
C CYS A 153 40.90 47.78 3.99
N ALA A 154 41.85 46.98 3.48
CA ALA A 154 42.51 45.92 4.22
C ALA A 154 43.37 46.45 5.37
N GLU A 155 44.06 47.57 5.18
CA GLU A 155 44.82 48.28 6.24
C GLU A 155 43.90 48.74 7.38
N ARG A 156 42.66 49.10 7.06
CA ARG A 156 41.62 49.45 8.04
C ARG A 156 40.88 48.23 8.62
N GLY A 157 41.28 47.01 8.26
CA GLY A 157 40.67 45.77 8.75
C GLY A 157 39.37 45.36 8.05
N LEU A 158 39.01 46.01 6.93
CA LEU A 158 37.89 45.62 6.08
C LEU A 158 38.33 44.67 4.98
N ARG A 159 37.71 43.49 4.95
CA ARG A 159 37.70 42.63 3.76
C ARG A 159 36.29 42.64 3.17
N PRO A 160 36.04 43.35 2.07
CA PRO A 160 34.72 43.36 1.46
C PRO A 160 34.42 42.01 0.79
N ASP A 161 33.19 41.51 0.95
CA ASP A 161 32.70 40.27 0.34
C ASP A 161 32.17 40.51 -1.09
N ALA A 162 31.84 41.76 -1.41
CA ALA A 162 31.41 42.22 -2.73
C ALA A 162 31.71 43.72 -2.89
N VAL A 163 31.86 44.19 -4.12
CA VAL A 163 32.10 45.59 -4.45
C VAL A 163 31.03 46.04 -5.45
N ASP A 164 30.21 47.01 -5.07
CA ASP A 164 29.11 47.54 -5.90
C ASP A 164 29.25 49.05 -6.06
N VAL A 165 28.47 49.64 -6.96
CA VAL A 165 28.49 51.08 -7.25
C VAL A 165 27.20 51.71 -6.74
N GLY A 166 27.32 52.79 -5.99
CA GLY A 166 26.17 53.61 -5.59
C GLY A 166 25.68 54.46 -6.76
N THR A 167 24.37 54.53 -6.95
CA THR A 167 23.75 55.61 -7.75
C THR A 167 23.46 56.80 -6.83
N ASP A 168 23.54 58.03 -7.36
CA ASP A 168 23.78 59.30 -6.66
C ASP A 168 23.11 59.55 -5.29
N VAL A 169 23.79 60.39 -4.50
CA VAL A 169 23.63 60.70 -3.08
C VAL A 169 22.34 61.48 -2.80
N GLY A 170 21.32 60.78 -2.29
CA GLY A 170 20.25 61.39 -1.49
C GLY A 170 20.77 61.62 -0.06
N ALA A 171 20.64 62.85 0.44
CA ALA A 171 21.24 63.39 1.67
C ALA A 171 20.73 62.80 3.01
N ASP A 172 20.30 61.54 3.03
CA ASP A 172 19.80 60.88 4.23
C ASP A 172 20.60 59.59 4.47
N ASN A 173 21.58 59.65 5.37
CA ASN A 173 22.44 58.54 5.83
C ASN A 173 21.67 57.36 6.49
N LEU A 174 20.35 57.26 6.32
CA LEU A 174 19.50 56.22 6.92
C LEU A 174 18.77 55.32 5.91
N THR A 175 18.82 55.63 4.61
CA THR A 175 18.25 54.74 3.58
C THR A 175 19.35 54.28 2.65
N THR A 176 19.66 52.98 2.74
CA THR A 176 20.40 52.17 1.78
C THR A 176 20.49 52.85 0.42
N GLY A 177 21.62 53.52 0.16
CA GLY A 177 21.86 54.20 -1.11
C GLY A 177 21.57 53.24 -2.26
N GLN A 178 20.80 53.71 -3.24
CA GLN A 178 20.30 52.91 -4.34
C GLN A 178 21.49 52.25 -5.04
N ARG A 179 21.59 50.92 -4.89
CA ARG A 179 22.70 50.12 -5.40
C ARG A 179 22.48 49.77 -6.86
N MET A 180 23.56 49.71 -7.64
CA MET A 180 23.51 49.25 -9.01
C MET A 180 23.35 47.72 -9.11
N GLY A 181 23.60 46.98 -8.03
CA GLY A 181 23.46 45.52 -8.00
C GLY A 181 24.51 44.83 -8.87
N VAL A 182 25.68 45.47 -9.03
CA VAL A 182 26.80 45.00 -9.83
C VAL A 182 27.90 44.56 -8.87
N ASP A 183 28.53 43.40 -9.09
CA ASP A 183 29.67 42.97 -8.27
C ASP A 183 30.97 43.04 -9.07
N LEU A 184 31.74 44.09 -8.82
CA LEU A 184 33.05 44.37 -9.41
C LEU A 184 34.17 43.54 -8.77
N LEU A 185 33.89 42.76 -7.72
CA LEU A 185 34.92 41.96 -7.06
C LEU A 185 35.35 40.78 -7.96
N PRO A 186 36.65 40.64 -8.28
CA PRO A 186 37.12 39.56 -9.12
C PRO A 186 36.88 38.17 -8.50
N MET A 187 36.50 37.19 -9.33
CA MET A 187 36.24 35.79 -8.95
C MET A 187 37.24 35.18 -7.95
N PRO A 188 38.58 35.40 -8.02
CA PRO A 188 39.51 34.84 -7.04
C PRO A 188 39.44 35.42 -5.62
N LEU A 189 38.93 36.64 -5.42
CA LEU A 189 38.77 37.24 -4.09
C LEU A 189 37.36 37.04 -3.51
N ARG A 190 36.41 36.55 -4.30
CA ARG A 190 35.05 36.30 -3.82
C ARG A 190 35.10 35.18 -2.78
N PRO A 191 34.66 35.40 -1.52
CA PRO A 191 34.58 34.34 -0.54
C PRO A 191 33.69 33.24 -1.13
N GLN A 192 34.18 31.99 -1.10
CA GLN A 192 33.38 30.84 -1.50
C GLN A 192 32.18 30.77 -0.56
N GLN A 193 31.06 31.38 -0.97
CA GLN A 193 29.80 31.27 -0.27
C GLN A 193 29.52 29.78 -0.13
N SER A 194 29.71 29.30 1.10
CA SER A 194 29.56 27.89 1.41
C SER A 194 28.19 27.45 0.91
N ARG A 195 28.19 26.49 -0.02
CA ARG A 195 27.00 25.82 -0.60
C ARG A 195 26.17 25.05 0.45
N SER A 196 26.29 25.42 1.72
CA SER A 196 25.60 24.88 2.89
C SER A 196 24.07 24.96 2.76
N GLY A 197 23.54 25.98 2.08
CA GLY A 197 22.10 26.12 1.86
C GLY A 197 21.47 24.97 1.07
N HIS A 198 22.17 24.48 0.03
CA HIS A 198 21.65 23.37 -0.79
C HIS A 198 21.69 22.01 -0.09
N ARG A 199 22.63 21.78 0.84
CA ARG A 199 22.67 20.53 1.62
C ARG A 199 21.51 20.44 2.60
N LEU A 200 21.16 21.55 3.24
CA LEU A 200 20.04 21.62 4.16
C LEU A 200 18.69 21.53 3.43
N GLN A 201 18.56 22.21 2.28
CA GLN A 201 17.38 22.09 1.43
C GLN A 201 17.18 20.64 0.94
N ARG A 202 18.26 19.92 0.60
CA ARG A 202 18.20 18.49 0.28
C ARG A 202 17.79 17.64 1.49
N GLY A 203 18.28 17.97 2.68
CA GLY A 203 17.89 17.30 3.93
C GLY A 203 16.40 17.46 4.23
N LEU A 204 15.85 18.67 4.08
CA LEU A 204 14.41 18.94 4.24
C LEU A 204 13.56 18.21 3.20
N ILE A 205 14.01 18.12 1.94
CA ILE A 205 13.30 17.35 0.91
C ILE A 205 13.26 15.86 1.27
N TRP A 206 14.39 15.30 1.71
CA TRP A 206 14.44 13.90 2.17
C TRP A 206 13.59 13.65 3.40
N LEU A 207 13.55 14.59 4.35
CA LEU A 207 12.71 14.50 5.54
C LEU A 207 11.23 14.56 5.18
N CYS A 208 10.81 15.48 4.30
CA CYS A 208 9.43 15.53 3.81
C CYS A 208 9.04 14.26 3.04
N ALA A 209 9.93 13.75 2.18
CA ALA A 209 9.69 12.50 1.48
C ALA A 209 9.58 11.30 2.44
N GLY A 210 10.43 11.24 3.47
CA GLY A 210 10.38 10.23 4.52
C GLY A 210 9.08 10.28 5.34
N LEU A 211 8.64 11.48 5.72
CA LEU A 211 7.37 11.69 6.43
C LEU A 211 6.14 11.29 5.60
N LEU A 212 6.12 11.62 4.31
CA LEU A 212 5.07 11.18 3.39
C LEU A 212 5.03 9.65 3.27
N LEU A 213 6.21 9.03 3.14
CA LEU A 213 6.33 7.58 3.00
C LEU A 213 5.94 6.87 4.30
N SER A 214 6.30 7.41 5.47
CA SER A 214 5.86 6.86 6.76
C SER A 214 4.36 7.00 6.97
N ALA A 215 3.76 8.14 6.61
CA ALA A 215 2.32 8.35 6.70
C ALA A 215 1.55 7.36 5.80
N MET A 216 2.04 7.11 4.59
CA MET A 216 1.47 6.12 3.68
C MET A 216 1.60 4.68 4.21
N LEU A 217 2.73 4.32 4.81
CA LEU A 217 2.92 3.02 5.45
C LEU A 217 2.00 2.84 6.67
N LEU A 218 1.87 3.86 7.52
CA LEU A 218 0.97 3.86 8.68
C LEU A 218 -0.49 3.68 8.25
N TRP A 219 -0.93 4.41 7.22
CA TRP A 219 -2.28 4.30 6.67
C TRP A 219 -2.57 2.91 6.09
N LEU A 220 -1.59 2.32 5.40
CA LEU A 220 -1.74 0.97 4.84
C LEU A 220 -1.84 -0.08 5.95
N ASN A 221 -1.06 0.07 7.03
CA ASN A 221 -1.08 -0.83 8.18
C ASN A 221 -2.42 -0.76 8.94
N ASP A 222 -2.97 0.44 9.14
CA ASP A 222 -4.26 0.64 9.80
C ASP A 222 -5.43 -0.02 9.05
N ARG A 223 -5.39 0.00 7.70
CA ARG A 223 -6.35 -0.75 6.88
C ARG A 223 -6.19 -2.25 6.97
N GLN A 224 -4.98 -2.75 7.11
CA GLN A 224 -4.73 -4.19 7.26
C GLN A 224 -5.26 -4.69 8.61
N SER A 225 -5.03 -3.98 9.71
CA SER A 225 -5.59 -4.34 11.02
C SER A 225 -7.12 -4.34 11.03
N LEU A 226 -7.76 -3.37 10.37
CA LEU A 226 -9.23 -3.31 10.30
C LEU A 226 -9.80 -4.52 9.54
N LEU A 227 -9.13 -4.96 8.47
CA LEU A 227 -9.54 -6.16 7.73
C LEU A 227 -9.34 -7.44 8.54
N GLU A 228 -8.26 -7.54 9.32
CA GLU A 228 -8.00 -8.68 10.19
C GLU A 228 -9.06 -8.80 11.30
N ASP A 229 -9.44 -7.67 11.93
CA ASP A 229 -10.51 -7.64 12.93
C ASP A 229 -11.88 -8.03 12.35
N MET A 230 -12.20 -7.55 11.14
CA MET A 230 -13.43 -7.95 10.45
C MET A 230 -13.41 -9.44 10.07
N GLN A 231 -12.27 -9.98 9.65
CA GLN A 231 -12.15 -11.41 9.38
C GLN A 231 -12.24 -12.26 10.65
N ALA A 232 -11.66 -11.80 11.76
CA ALA A 232 -11.72 -12.47 13.06
C ALA A 232 -13.16 -12.52 13.59
N SER A 233 -13.90 -11.42 13.52
CA SER A 233 -15.32 -11.37 13.91
C SER A 233 -16.20 -12.28 13.04
N VAL A 234 -15.99 -12.32 11.72
CA VAL A 234 -16.71 -13.24 10.83
C VAL A 234 -16.37 -14.71 11.13
N LYS A 235 -15.11 -15.04 11.40
CA LYS A 235 -14.71 -16.40 11.80
C LYS A 235 -15.36 -16.81 13.12
N ALA A 236 -15.38 -15.91 14.10
CA ALA A 236 -16.04 -16.16 15.39
C ALA A 236 -17.55 -16.41 15.24
N GLN A 237 -18.23 -15.60 14.42
CA GLN A 237 -19.66 -15.80 14.13
C GLN A 237 -19.92 -17.11 13.39
N LYS A 238 -19.08 -17.48 12.42
CA LYS A 238 -19.18 -18.78 11.73
C LYS A 238 -18.98 -19.96 12.67
N ALA A 239 -18.09 -19.85 13.66
CA ALA A 239 -17.89 -20.90 14.67
C ALA A 239 -19.16 -21.14 15.49
N GLN A 240 -19.85 -20.06 15.92
CA GLN A 240 -21.14 -20.17 16.62
C GLN A 240 -22.23 -20.81 15.74
N VAL A 241 -22.27 -20.50 14.44
CA VAL A 241 -23.20 -21.16 13.50
C VAL A 241 -22.87 -22.66 13.36
N GLY A 242 -21.59 -23.04 13.45
CA GLY A 242 -21.15 -24.43 13.44
C GLY A 242 -21.75 -25.27 14.57
N GLU A 243 -21.82 -24.73 15.79
CA GLU A 243 -22.45 -25.42 16.93
C GLU A 243 -23.94 -25.68 16.70
N VAL A 244 -24.66 -24.70 16.13
CA VAL A 244 -26.08 -24.86 15.77
C VAL A 244 -26.27 -25.92 14.70
N GLN A 245 -25.37 -26.00 13.72
CA GLN A 245 -25.41 -27.05 12.69
C GLN A 245 -25.15 -28.43 13.29
N GLN A 246 -24.19 -28.57 14.20
CA GLN A 246 -23.95 -29.82 14.92
C GLN A 246 -25.18 -30.27 15.72
N LEU A 247 -25.83 -29.34 16.44
CA LEU A 247 -27.02 -29.65 17.24
C LEU A 247 -28.18 -30.12 16.36
N ARG A 248 -28.40 -29.46 15.22
CA ARG A 248 -29.38 -29.91 14.22
C ARG A 248 -29.05 -31.30 13.69
N GLN A 249 -27.78 -31.59 13.42
CA GLN A 249 -27.36 -32.92 12.96
C GLN A 249 -27.64 -34.00 14.02
N GLN A 250 -27.38 -33.70 15.29
CA GLN A 250 -27.70 -34.61 16.40
C GLN A 250 -29.20 -34.86 16.50
N LEU A 251 -30.04 -33.82 16.39
CA LEU A 251 -31.49 -33.96 16.38
C LEU A 251 -31.97 -34.82 15.19
N THR A 252 -31.46 -34.58 13.98
CA THR A 252 -31.82 -35.38 12.81
C THR A 252 -31.40 -36.84 12.96
N ASN A 253 -30.19 -37.11 13.49
CA ASN A 253 -29.71 -38.48 13.72
C ASN A 253 -30.56 -39.22 14.77
N THR A 254 -30.93 -38.55 15.87
CA THR A 254 -31.76 -39.16 16.92
C THR A 254 -33.19 -39.41 16.45
N LEU A 255 -33.80 -38.47 15.73
CA LEU A 255 -35.12 -38.65 15.12
C LEU A 255 -35.11 -39.74 14.04
N GLY A 256 -34.04 -39.82 13.23
CA GLY A 256 -33.83 -40.87 12.24
C GLY A 256 -33.74 -42.25 12.88
N ALA A 257 -32.94 -42.39 13.94
CA ALA A 257 -32.81 -43.65 14.69
C ALA A 257 -34.13 -44.08 15.34
N ALA A 258 -34.86 -43.14 15.96
CA ALA A 258 -36.17 -43.44 16.56
C ALA A 258 -37.20 -43.90 15.51
N ASN A 259 -37.27 -43.22 14.36
CA ASN A 259 -38.16 -43.59 13.27
C ASN A 259 -37.79 -44.94 12.64
N TYR A 260 -36.50 -45.25 12.52
CA TYR A 260 -36.03 -46.56 12.06
C TYR A 260 -36.51 -47.67 13.00
N LEU A 261 -36.38 -47.49 14.32
CA LEU A 261 -36.85 -48.47 15.31
C LEU A 261 -38.37 -48.64 15.30
N LEU A 262 -39.13 -47.54 15.16
CA LEU A 262 -40.59 -47.59 15.03
C LEU A 262 -41.03 -48.34 13.78
N ARG A 263 -40.39 -48.10 12.63
CA ARG A 263 -40.66 -48.83 11.38
C ARG A 263 -40.28 -50.30 11.48
N ARG A 264 -39.12 -50.61 12.07
CA ARG A 264 -38.69 -52.00 12.30
C ARG A 264 -39.69 -52.75 13.20
N LYS A 265 -40.19 -52.10 14.25
CA LYS A 265 -41.24 -52.68 15.12
C LYS A 265 -42.58 -52.86 14.40
N ALA A 266 -42.96 -51.94 13.52
CA ALA A 266 -44.19 -52.04 12.73
C ALA A 266 -44.12 -53.10 11.62
N ALA A 267 -42.92 -53.39 11.09
CA ALA A 267 -42.69 -54.39 10.05
C ALA A 267 -42.65 -55.83 10.58
N GLN A 268 -42.50 -56.04 11.90
CA GLN A 268 -42.60 -57.37 12.50
C GLN A 268 -44.09 -57.74 12.66
N PRO A 269 -44.57 -58.84 12.03
CA PRO A 269 -45.94 -59.29 12.24
C PRO A 269 -46.16 -59.64 13.73
N PRO A 270 -47.32 -59.32 14.32
CA PRO A 270 -47.57 -59.62 15.72
C PRO A 270 -47.52 -61.14 15.95
N LEU A 271 -46.73 -61.57 16.93
CA LEU A 271 -46.51 -62.98 17.29
C LEU A 271 -47.84 -63.75 17.46
N SER A 272 -48.88 -63.08 17.95
CA SER A 272 -50.22 -63.63 18.10
C SER A 272 -50.88 -64.01 16.77
N ALA A 273 -50.69 -63.22 15.71
CA ALA A 273 -51.23 -63.54 14.38
C ALA A 273 -50.48 -64.73 13.76
N LEU A 274 -49.16 -64.78 13.92
CA LEU A 274 -48.31 -65.89 13.45
C LEU A 274 -48.70 -67.19 14.16
N LEU A 275 -48.82 -67.18 15.49
CA LEU A 275 -49.25 -68.36 16.26
C LEU A 275 -50.65 -68.82 15.86
N SER A 276 -51.60 -67.89 15.67
CA SER A 276 -52.95 -68.23 15.23
C SER A 276 -52.94 -68.93 13.86
N GLU A 277 -52.13 -68.45 12.91
CA GLU A 277 -52.02 -69.05 11.58
C GLU A 277 -51.36 -70.44 11.64
N LEU A 278 -50.27 -70.58 12.41
CA LEU A 278 -49.60 -71.86 12.62
C LEU A 278 -50.52 -72.90 13.26
N THR A 279 -51.32 -72.51 14.25
CA THR A 279 -52.30 -73.43 14.86
C THR A 279 -53.41 -73.85 13.91
N ALA A 280 -53.76 -73.01 12.92
CA ALA A 280 -54.75 -73.36 11.90
C ALA A 280 -54.16 -74.24 10.78
N CYS A 281 -52.87 -74.05 10.46
CA CYS A 281 -52.19 -74.74 9.36
C CYS A 281 -51.65 -76.12 9.78
N LEU A 282 -51.25 -76.29 11.04
CA LEU A 282 -50.69 -77.54 11.55
C LEU A 282 -51.79 -78.56 11.91
N PRO A 283 -51.59 -79.85 11.58
CA PRO A 283 -52.55 -80.90 11.92
C PRO A 283 -52.57 -81.18 13.42
N SER A 284 -53.73 -81.63 13.93
CA SER A 284 -53.98 -81.87 15.36
C SER A 284 -53.14 -82.99 15.99
N ASP A 285 -52.41 -83.75 15.18
CA ASP A 285 -51.49 -84.81 15.60
C ASP A 285 -50.05 -84.29 15.90
N THR A 286 -49.81 -83.01 15.66
CA THR A 286 -48.49 -82.35 15.71
C THR A 286 -48.40 -81.33 16.84
N TRP A 287 -47.33 -81.44 17.62
CA TRP A 287 -47.10 -80.65 18.83
C TRP A 287 -45.82 -79.85 18.64
N ILE A 288 -45.88 -78.54 18.91
CA ILE A 288 -44.69 -77.68 18.93
C ILE A 288 -44.22 -77.57 20.38
N GLU A 289 -42.97 -77.92 20.64
CA GLU A 289 -42.35 -77.82 21.96
C GLU A 289 -41.46 -76.58 22.07
N HIS A 290 -40.76 -76.25 20.99
CA HIS A 290 -39.89 -75.09 20.94
C HIS A 290 -40.11 -74.32 19.66
N MET A 291 -40.26 -73.00 19.77
CA MET A 291 -40.36 -72.08 18.65
C MET A 291 -39.44 -70.90 18.93
N GLU A 292 -38.52 -70.66 18.00
CA GLU A 292 -37.57 -69.57 18.02
C GLU A 292 -37.79 -68.70 16.79
N ILE A 293 -37.80 -67.39 16.99
CA ILE A 293 -38.00 -66.40 15.92
C ILE A 293 -36.78 -65.50 15.95
N SER A 294 -36.03 -65.50 14.85
CA SER A 294 -34.84 -64.67 14.70
C SER A 294 -35.21 -63.29 14.16
N ASP A 295 -34.38 -62.30 14.52
CA ASP A 295 -34.47 -60.92 14.02
C ASP A 295 -34.38 -60.81 12.48
N SER A 296 -33.86 -61.85 11.82
CA SER A 296 -33.74 -62.01 10.36
C SER A 296 -35.00 -62.58 9.69
N ALA A 297 -36.14 -62.59 10.38
CA ALA A 297 -37.41 -63.14 9.89
C ALA A 297 -37.37 -64.66 9.60
N GLU A 298 -36.44 -65.38 10.22
CA GLU A 298 -36.43 -66.84 10.25
C GLU A 298 -37.22 -67.35 11.46
N VAL A 299 -38.08 -68.34 11.23
CA VAL A 299 -38.84 -69.05 12.27
C VAL A 299 -38.36 -70.49 12.27
N ALA A 300 -37.80 -70.92 13.40
CA ALA A 300 -37.45 -72.31 13.64
C ALA A 300 -38.41 -72.88 14.68
N PHE A 301 -38.99 -74.04 14.40
CA PHE A 301 -39.84 -74.73 15.36
C PHE A 301 -39.55 -76.23 15.37
N SER A 302 -39.61 -76.82 16.55
CA SER A 302 -39.37 -78.23 16.79
C SER A 302 -40.38 -78.80 17.76
N GLY A 303 -40.57 -80.11 17.66
CA GLY A 303 -41.52 -80.83 18.49
C GLY A 303 -41.74 -82.24 17.96
N GLN A 304 -42.97 -82.75 18.12
CA GLN A 304 -43.30 -84.15 17.84
C GLN A 304 -44.52 -84.27 16.94
N SER A 305 -44.48 -85.16 15.96
CA SER A 305 -45.58 -85.41 15.02
C SER A 305 -45.77 -86.89 14.74
N ALA A 306 -47.01 -87.31 14.53
CA ALA A 306 -47.30 -88.68 14.07
C ALA A 306 -46.86 -88.91 12.60
N LYS A 307 -46.68 -87.84 11.81
CA LYS A 307 -46.30 -87.90 10.39
C LYS A 307 -45.31 -86.78 10.03
N ALA A 308 -44.12 -86.81 10.62
CA ALA A 308 -43.12 -85.75 10.44
C ALA A 308 -42.75 -85.50 8.97
N SER A 309 -42.60 -86.54 8.15
CA SER A 309 -42.23 -86.41 6.73
C SER A 309 -43.25 -85.67 5.85
N ALA A 310 -44.53 -85.64 6.26
CA ALA A 310 -45.60 -84.97 5.52
C ALA A 310 -45.79 -83.49 5.92
N LEU A 311 -45.18 -83.06 7.04
CA LEU A 311 -45.32 -81.70 7.56
C LEU A 311 -44.75 -80.65 6.63
N ILE A 312 -43.66 -80.95 5.92
CA ILE A 312 -43.02 -80.00 5.02
C ILE A 312 -43.95 -79.52 3.90
N GLY A 313 -44.82 -80.41 3.41
CA GLY A 313 -45.83 -80.07 2.40
C GLY A 313 -46.92 -79.16 2.99
N ARG A 314 -47.36 -79.44 4.22
CA ARG A 314 -48.40 -78.65 4.90
C ARG A 314 -47.92 -77.27 5.33
N VAL A 315 -46.67 -77.15 5.76
CA VAL A 315 -46.08 -75.86 6.14
C VAL A 315 -45.91 -74.94 4.92
N LYS A 316 -45.67 -75.51 3.72
CA LYS A 316 -45.65 -74.76 2.46
C LYS A 316 -47.01 -74.20 2.04
N ASP A 317 -48.11 -74.74 2.57
CA ASP A 317 -49.45 -74.24 2.29
C ASP A 317 -49.84 -73.06 3.21
N CYS A 318 -49.03 -72.73 4.23
CA CYS A 318 -49.28 -71.59 5.11
C CYS A 318 -48.90 -70.27 4.42
N ARG A 319 -49.72 -69.21 4.55
CA ARG A 319 -49.56 -67.96 3.79
C ARG A 319 -48.42 -67.08 4.30
N SER A 320 -48.12 -67.18 5.58
CA SER A 320 -47.10 -66.37 6.26
C SER A 320 -45.68 -66.94 6.18
N LEU A 321 -45.50 -68.18 5.68
CA LEU A 321 -44.23 -68.89 5.69
C LEU A 321 -43.80 -69.31 4.29
N ASP A 322 -42.55 -69.03 3.96
CA ASP A 322 -41.88 -69.48 2.75
C ASP A 322 -40.65 -70.32 3.06
N ASN A 323 -40.19 -71.10 2.07
CA ASN A 323 -38.91 -71.81 2.12
C ASN A 323 -38.72 -72.66 3.39
N ALA A 324 -39.76 -73.39 3.79
CA ALA A 324 -39.69 -74.40 4.83
C ALA A 324 -38.63 -75.47 4.47
N GLN A 325 -37.78 -75.84 5.45
CA GLN A 325 -36.70 -76.82 5.33
C GLN A 325 -36.49 -77.54 6.66
N PHE A 326 -36.19 -78.84 6.64
CA PHE A 326 -35.84 -79.57 7.86
C PHE A 326 -34.45 -79.20 8.35
N GLN A 327 -34.35 -78.89 9.64
CA GLN A 327 -33.10 -78.52 10.31
C GLN A 327 -32.63 -79.69 11.19
N GLY A 328 -32.35 -80.83 10.57
CA GLY A 328 -31.92 -82.05 11.27
C GLY A 328 -32.49 -83.32 10.65
N VAL A 329 -32.18 -84.46 11.29
CA VAL A 329 -32.74 -85.76 10.94
C VAL A 329 -34.02 -86.01 11.75
N ILE A 330 -35.04 -86.61 11.11
CA ILE A 330 -36.26 -87.03 11.79
C ILE A 330 -35.91 -88.27 12.63
N GLN A 331 -36.13 -88.20 13.93
CA GLN A 331 -35.80 -89.29 14.86
C GLN A 331 -37.06 -89.81 15.56
N PRO A 332 -37.38 -91.10 15.46
CA PRO A 332 -38.54 -91.67 16.15
C PRO A 332 -38.28 -91.70 17.66
N ASP A 333 -39.20 -91.15 18.46
CA ASP A 333 -39.14 -91.21 19.91
C ASP A 333 -39.85 -92.47 20.42
N THR A 334 -39.06 -93.36 21.03
CA THR A 334 -39.52 -94.62 21.62
C THR A 334 -40.48 -94.46 22.81
N LYS A 335 -40.56 -93.27 23.43
CA LYS A 335 -41.43 -93.02 24.59
C LYS A 335 -42.83 -92.57 24.20
N THR A 336 -42.96 -91.77 23.15
CA THR A 336 -44.25 -91.20 22.71
C THR A 336 -44.80 -91.88 21.46
N GLY A 337 -43.99 -92.69 20.77
CA GLY A 337 -44.36 -93.34 19.52
C GLY A 337 -44.54 -92.36 18.35
N LYS A 338 -44.03 -91.12 18.49
CA LYS A 338 -44.08 -90.05 17.48
C LYS A 338 -42.67 -89.71 16.98
N ASP A 339 -42.62 -89.07 15.83
CA ASP A 339 -41.37 -88.61 15.24
C ASP A 339 -41.01 -87.21 15.74
N GLN A 340 -39.80 -87.05 16.26
CA GLN A 340 -39.23 -85.76 16.60
C GLN A 340 -38.76 -85.06 15.32
N TYR A 341 -39.14 -83.79 15.16
CA TYR A 341 -38.79 -82.98 14.00
C TYR A 341 -38.30 -81.60 14.42
N SER A 342 -37.44 -81.02 13.59
CA SER A 342 -36.98 -79.64 13.65
C SER A 342 -37.08 -79.03 12.25
N LEU A 343 -37.78 -77.92 12.13
CA LEU A 343 -38.07 -77.28 10.85
C LEU A 343 -37.80 -75.79 10.94
N ARG A 344 -37.24 -75.23 9.88
CA ARG A 344 -36.97 -73.81 9.72
C ARG A 344 -37.70 -73.29 8.50
N ALA A 345 -38.32 -72.12 8.61
CA ALA A 345 -38.99 -71.42 7.52
C ALA A 345 -38.69 -69.91 7.60
N HIS A 346 -38.85 -69.20 6.49
CA HIS A 346 -38.77 -67.74 6.46
C HIS A 346 -40.16 -67.13 6.54
N LEU A 347 -40.33 -66.06 7.29
CA LEU A 347 -41.56 -65.27 7.27
C LEU A 347 -41.63 -64.49 5.97
N HIS A 348 -42.80 -64.50 5.34
CA HIS A 348 -43.10 -63.69 4.19
C HIS A 348 -43.11 -62.21 4.61
N GLN A 349 -41.96 -61.54 4.52
CA GLN A 349 -41.89 -60.10 4.69
C GLN A 349 -42.47 -59.45 3.44
N ASN A 350 -43.43 -58.54 3.61
CA ASN A 350 -43.93 -57.71 2.52
C ASN A 350 -42.77 -56.85 1.99
N GLN A 351 -42.05 -57.34 0.99
CA GLN A 351 -40.84 -56.73 0.40
C GLN A 351 -41.07 -55.37 -0.28
N GLN A 352 -42.28 -54.81 -0.22
CA GLN A 352 -42.56 -53.46 -0.74
C GLN A 352 -41.84 -52.34 0.03
N GLN A 353 -41.23 -52.62 1.18
CA GLN A 353 -40.53 -51.61 2.00
C GLN A 353 -39.00 -51.67 1.95
N GLU A 354 -38.38 -52.74 1.45
CA GLU A 354 -36.91 -52.87 1.41
C GLU A 354 -36.28 -52.18 0.18
N ASN A 355 -37.02 -52.09 -0.93
CA ASN A 355 -36.54 -51.46 -2.18
C ASN A 355 -36.58 -49.91 -2.19
N ALA A 356 -36.98 -49.26 -1.10
CA ALA A 356 -36.97 -47.78 -1.01
C ALA A 356 -35.66 -47.20 -0.44
N ASP A 357 -34.77 -48.04 0.10
CA ASP A 357 -33.58 -47.62 0.86
C ASP A 357 -32.25 -48.03 0.19
N ALA A 358 -32.14 -47.87 -1.13
CA ALA A 358 -30.83 -47.61 -1.72
C ALA A 358 -30.56 -46.09 -1.65
N PRO A 359 -29.66 -45.60 -0.79
CA PRO A 359 -29.32 -44.19 -0.80
C PRO A 359 -28.62 -43.89 -2.14
N SER A 360 -29.31 -43.14 -2.99
CA SER A 360 -28.71 -42.42 -4.09
C SER A 360 -27.59 -41.55 -3.52
N THR A 361 -26.34 -41.97 -3.70
CA THR A 361 -25.17 -41.14 -3.47
C THR A 361 -25.09 -40.13 -4.61
N ASP A 362 -25.90 -39.07 -4.53
CA ASP A 362 -25.73 -37.91 -5.40
C ASP A 362 -24.84 -36.89 -4.68
N LYS A 363 -23.66 -36.66 -5.27
CA LYS A 363 -22.66 -35.68 -4.80
C LYS A 363 -23.07 -34.28 -5.25
N PRO A 364 -22.82 -33.22 -4.46
CA PRO A 364 -22.67 -31.89 -5.03
C PRO A 364 -21.35 -31.73 -5.80
#